data_AF-A0A818GK49-F1
#
_entry.id   AF-A0A818GK49-F1
#
_cell.length_a   1.000
_cell.length_b   1.000
_cell.length_c   1.000
_cell.angle_alpha   90.00
_cell.angle_beta   90.00
_cell.angle_gamma   90.00
#
_symmetry.space_group_name_H-M   'P 1'
#
loop_
_entity.id
_entity.type
_entity.pdbx_description
1 polymer ?
#
loop_
_entity_poly.entity_id
_entity_poly.type
_entity_poly.pdbx_seq_one_letter_code
_entity_poly.pdbx_strand_id
1 'polypeptide(L)'
;MSKSPASPIKISDEKLDRFSFVRAYHTPPQQSRTTTKDQIKNVSSGSSVTKSKCSVSRFIGFELLILLLLLVLAALIIPIVVVVLDTRSSPCSTTYSQTFTSGVTTTTQCTAWVAFTNSLTCSSYSLMRIYGSNDPVGITVDSSSVVTAFAQSLRYNFTFGISYNGITWRVGPCGNGGEIGATGSLCACGSGYTMRPCYTSPNWGGIVGTTCNAATQTMSLHFE
;
A
#
# COMPACT_ATOMS: atom_id res chain seq x y z
N MET A 1 -63.88 10.24 11.48
CA MET A 1 -62.97 9.12 11.13
C MET A 1 -63.37 8.58 9.77
N SER A 2 -62.64 8.93 8.71
CA SER A 2 -62.77 8.29 7.40
C SER A 2 -61.37 8.26 6.79
N LYS A 3 -60.83 7.05 6.65
CA LYS A 3 -59.45 6.78 6.22
C LYS A 3 -59.53 6.46 4.73
N SER A 4 -59.02 7.37 3.89
CA SER A 4 -58.96 7.19 2.45
C SER A 4 -57.92 6.12 2.09
N PRO A 5 -58.21 5.16 1.20
CA PRO A 5 -57.23 4.14 0.81
C PRO A 5 -56.20 4.71 -0.18
N ALA A 6 -54.93 4.38 0.04
CA ALA A 6 -53.83 4.75 -0.82
C ALA A 6 -53.82 3.90 -2.11
N SER A 7 -53.69 4.56 -3.25
CA SER A 7 -53.53 3.93 -4.56
C SER A 7 -52.15 3.26 -4.71
N PRO A 8 -52.05 2.13 -5.42
CA PRO A 8 -50.77 1.45 -5.64
C PRO A 8 -49.92 2.19 -6.67
N ILE A 9 -48.68 2.50 -6.30
CA ILE A 9 -47.64 3.05 -7.18
C ILE A 9 -47.18 1.92 -8.10
N LYS A 10 -47.44 2.04 -9.40
CA LYS A 10 -46.84 1.19 -10.43
C LYS A 10 -45.45 1.74 -10.75
N ILE A 11 -44.41 0.98 -10.43
CA ILE A 11 -43.05 1.22 -10.92
C ILE A 11 -42.97 0.53 -12.29
N SER A 12 -42.79 1.32 -13.35
CA SER A 12 -42.54 0.82 -14.69
C SER A 12 -41.07 0.41 -14.84
N ASP A 13 -40.84 -0.88 -15.07
CA ASP A 13 -39.56 -1.50 -15.41
C ASP A 13 -39.10 -1.10 -16.82
N GLU A 14 -38.51 0.09 -16.97
CA GLU A 14 -37.89 0.49 -18.24
C GLU A 14 -36.63 1.33 -18.01
N LYS A 15 -35.53 0.69 -17.57
CA LYS A 15 -34.14 1.01 -17.95
C LYS A 15 -33.11 0.11 -17.24
N LEU A 16 -33.10 -1.16 -17.58
CA LEU A 16 -31.93 -2.03 -17.38
C LEU A 16 -31.37 -2.39 -18.74
N ASP A 17 -30.82 -1.38 -19.43
CA ASP A 17 -29.94 -1.66 -20.55
C ASP A 17 -28.93 -0.53 -20.69
N ARG A 18 -27.66 -0.91 -20.88
CA ARG A 18 -26.44 -0.06 -21.03
C ARG A 18 -25.65 0.28 -19.76
N PHE A 19 -25.00 -0.73 -19.20
CA PHE A 19 -23.62 -0.57 -18.71
C PHE A 19 -22.75 -1.76 -19.12
N SER A 20 -22.58 -1.92 -20.43
CA SER A 20 -21.48 -2.69 -21.00
C SER A 20 -20.30 -1.75 -21.21
N PHE A 21 -19.52 -1.48 -20.17
CA PHE A 21 -18.15 -0.97 -20.35
C PHE A 21 -17.19 -2.12 -20.14
N VAL A 22 -17.01 -2.86 -21.23
CA VAL A 22 -15.93 -3.82 -21.43
C VAL A 22 -14.62 -3.06 -21.25
N ARG A 23 -13.95 -3.29 -20.12
CA ARG A 23 -12.57 -2.87 -19.91
C ARG A 23 -11.72 -3.76 -20.81
N ALA A 24 -11.39 -3.26 -22.00
CA ALA A 24 -10.33 -3.83 -22.83
C ALA A 24 -9.03 -3.72 -22.03
N TYR A 25 -8.61 -4.83 -21.43
CA TYR A 25 -7.25 -4.99 -20.95
C TYR A 25 -6.35 -4.91 -22.19
N HIS A 26 -5.66 -3.78 -22.33
CA HIS A 26 -4.48 -3.69 -23.17
C HIS A 26 -3.45 -4.66 -22.57
N THR A 27 -3.42 -5.88 -23.10
CA THR A 27 -2.30 -6.79 -22.91
C THR A 27 -1.04 -6.08 -23.41
N PRO A 28 -0.01 -5.89 -22.55
CA PRO A 28 1.27 -5.42 -23.03
C PRO A 28 1.79 -6.41 -24.09
N PRO A 29 2.45 -5.93 -25.15
CA PRO A 29 3.04 -6.82 -26.15
C PRO A 29 3.97 -7.79 -25.43
N GLN A 30 3.64 -9.08 -25.52
CA GLN A 30 4.54 -10.18 -25.20
C GLN A 30 5.77 -9.99 -26.09
N GLN A 31 6.86 -9.45 -25.53
CA GLN A 31 8.15 -9.51 -26.17
C GLN A 31 8.54 -10.98 -26.23
N SER A 32 8.37 -11.54 -27.42
CA SER A 32 8.93 -12.81 -27.88
C SER A 32 10.38 -12.93 -27.40
N ARG A 33 10.58 -13.73 -26.37
CA ARG A 33 11.90 -14.18 -25.92
C ARG A 33 12.39 -15.21 -26.93
N THR A 34 13.09 -14.74 -27.96
CA THR A 34 13.87 -15.61 -28.84
C THR A 34 14.90 -16.34 -28.00
N THR A 35 14.73 -17.66 -27.92
CA THR A 35 15.72 -18.59 -27.39
C THR A 35 16.92 -18.64 -28.34
N THR A 36 18.00 -17.94 -28.00
CA THR A 36 19.32 -18.19 -28.59
C THR A 36 19.90 -19.45 -27.94
N LYS A 37 19.57 -20.61 -28.53
CA LYS A 37 20.47 -21.77 -28.55
C LYS A 37 21.55 -21.45 -29.58
N ASP A 38 22.82 -21.63 -29.21
CA ASP A 38 24.06 -21.64 -30.04
C ASP A 38 25.16 -20.79 -29.36
N GLN A 39 26.39 -21.20 -29.05
CA GLN A 39 27.21 -22.40 -29.27
C GLN A 39 28.30 -22.40 -28.16
N ILE A 40 28.39 -23.44 -27.33
CA ILE A 40 29.59 -23.69 -26.51
C ILE A 40 30.55 -24.50 -27.39
N LYS A 41 31.53 -23.81 -27.99
CA LYS A 41 32.64 -24.47 -28.70
C LYS A 41 33.57 -25.15 -27.71
N ASN A 42 33.58 -26.47 -27.76
CA ASN A 42 34.68 -27.32 -27.31
C ASN A 42 35.97 -26.89 -28.03
N VAL A 43 36.95 -26.41 -27.28
CA VAL A 43 38.35 -26.37 -27.71
C VAL A 43 39.12 -27.34 -26.83
N SER A 44 39.33 -28.52 -27.41
CA SER A 44 40.30 -29.53 -26.97
C SER A 44 41.63 -29.23 -27.64
N SER A 45 42.65 -28.89 -26.86
CA SER A 45 44.04 -28.99 -27.26
C SER A 45 44.83 -29.61 -26.12
N GLY A 46 45.09 -30.92 -26.27
CA GLY A 46 46.05 -31.63 -25.46
C GLY A 46 47.47 -31.14 -25.75
N SER A 47 48.29 -31.07 -24.71
CA SER A 47 49.73 -31.08 -24.87
C SER A 47 50.40 -31.82 -23.72
N SER A 48 51.47 -32.49 -24.09
CA SER A 48 52.05 -33.66 -23.45
C SER A 48 53.04 -33.31 -22.32
N VAL A 49 53.00 -34.18 -21.31
CA VAL A 49 54.04 -34.59 -20.34
C VAL A 49 55.41 -33.89 -20.39
N THR A 50 55.83 -33.32 -19.25
CA THR A 50 57.16 -33.58 -18.66
C THR A 50 57.05 -33.62 -17.13
N LYS A 51 57.41 -34.76 -16.52
CA LYS A 51 57.49 -34.95 -15.07
C LYS A 51 58.85 -34.42 -14.57
N SER A 52 58.84 -33.24 -13.98
CA SER A 52 59.98 -32.72 -13.23
C SER A 52 59.76 -32.96 -11.73
N LYS A 53 60.59 -33.81 -11.13
CA LYS A 53 60.66 -34.00 -9.67
C LYS A 53 61.22 -32.70 -9.05
N CYS A 54 60.35 -31.79 -8.67
CA CYS A 54 60.73 -30.62 -7.89
C CYS A 54 60.80 -30.99 -6.42
N SER A 55 62.01 -30.89 -5.87
CA SER A 55 62.34 -31.02 -4.46
C SER A 55 61.46 -30.08 -3.63
N VAL A 56 60.58 -30.64 -2.80
CA VAL A 56 59.71 -29.91 -1.87
C VAL A 56 60.56 -29.46 -0.69
N SER A 57 61.33 -28.40 -0.88
CA SER A 57 61.89 -27.64 0.23
C SER A 57 60.74 -26.88 0.88
N ARG A 58 60.37 -27.29 2.10
CA ARG A 58 59.26 -26.76 2.88
C ARG A 58 59.46 -25.26 3.14
N PHE A 59 58.81 -24.41 2.35
CA PHE A 59 58.68 -22.98 2.63
C PHE A 59 57.60 -22.77 3.68
N ILE A 60 57.90 -23.12 4.93
CA ILE A 60 57.02 -22.92 6.11
C ILE A 60 56.60 -21.44 6.25
N GLY A 61 57.40 -20.50 5.73
CA GLY A 61 57.08 -19.08 5.74
C GLY A 61 55.99 -18.63 4.76
N PHE A 62 55.80 -19.33 3.63
CA PHE A 62 54.84 -18.89 2.60
C PHE A 62 53.40 -19.27 2.97
N GLU A 63 53.21 -20.43 3.58
CA GLU A 63 51.90 -20.88 4.10
C GLU A 63 51.41 -19.98 5.24
N LEU A 64 52.33 -19.55 6.13
CA LEU A 64 51.99 -18.63 7.22
C LEU A 64 51.57 -17.26 6.69
N LEU A 65 52.22 -16.79 5.62
CA LEU A 65 51.88 -15.52 4.97
C LEU A 65 50.52 -15.57 4.27
N ILE A 66 50.18 -16.69 3.61
CA ILE A 66 48.88 -16.91 2.98
C ILE A 66 47.76 -16.94 4.02
N LEU A 67 47.95 -17.67 5.14
CA LEU A 67 46.97 -17.73 6.22
C LEU A 67 46.74 -16.35 6.87
N LEU A 68 47.80 -15.56 7.04
CA LEU A 68 47.71 -14.22 7.62
C LEU A 68 47.02 -13.23 6.66
N LEU A 69 47.26 -13.36 5.35
CA LEU A 69 46.56 -12.58 4.32
C LEU A 69 45.06 -12.92 4.28
N LEU A 70 44.69 -14.20 4.36
CA LEU A 70 43.29 -14.63 4.38
C LEU A 70 42.55 -14.17 5.65
N LEU A 71 43.21 -14.17 6.81
CA LEU A 71 42.64 -13.63 8.05
C LEU A 71 42.42 -12.12 7.98
N VAL A 72 43.36 -11.37 7.40
CA VAL A 72 43.22 -9.92 7.17
C VAL A 72 42.12 -9.62 6.16
N LEU A 73 42.02 -10.38 5.06
CA LEU A 73 40.95 -10.23 4.07
C LEU A 73 39.58 -10.52 4.69
N ALA A 74 39.45 -11.60 5.46
CA ALA A 74 38.21 -11.94 6.16
C ALA A 74 37.82 -10.84 7.17
N ALA A 75 38.76 -10.35 7.98
CA ALA A 75 38.51 -9.27 8.94
C ALA A 75 38.10 -7.95 8.29
N LEU A 76 38.55 -7.67 7.07
CA LEU A 76 38.16 -6.49 6.29
C LEU A 76 36.81 -6.66 5.57
N ILE A 77 36.46 -7.88 5.16
CA ILE A 77 35.20 -8.17 4.43
C ILE A 77 34.02 -8.37 5.39
N ILE A 78 34.23 -8.94 6.58
CA ILE A 78 33.17 -9.19 7.57
C ILE A 78 32.36 -7.92 7.95
N PRO A 79 32.97 -6.76 8.28
CA PRO A 79 32.18 -5.57 8.62
C PRO A 79 31.42 -5.00 7.40
N ILE A 80 31.90 -5.23 6.17
CA ILE A 80 31.24 -4.77 4.94
C ILE A 80 29.98 -5.61 4.66
N VAL A 81 30.04 -6.93 4.86
CA VAL A 81 28.88 -7.83 4.65
C VAL A 81 27.79 -7.62 5.71
N VAL A 82 28.17 -7.30 6.95
CA VAL A 82 27.20 -7.05 8.05
C VAL A 82 26.36 -5.79 7.83
N VAL A 83 26.88 -4.77 7.14
CA VAL A 83 26.13 -3.53 6.82
C VAL A 83 25.08 -3.74 5.71
N VAL A 84 25.21 -4.78 4.88
CA VAL A 84 24.32 -5.01 3.73
C VAL A 84 23.08 -5.85 4.08
N LEU A 85 23.07 -6.59 5.19
CA LEU A 85 22.02 -7.56 5.52
C LEU A 85 20.95 -7.08 6.51
N ASP A 86 21.07 -5.88 7.09
CA ASP A 86 20.04 -5.34 8.00
C ASP A 86 19.28 -4.17 7.36
N THR A 87 18.88 -4.34 6.10
CA THR A 87 17.70 -3.61 5.57
C THR A 87 16.43 -4.27 6.10
N ARG A 88 16.28 -4.35 7.43
CA ARG A 88 14.93 -4.42 7.98
C ARG A 88 14.26 -3.13 7.56
N SER A 89 13.46 -3.21 6.50
CA SER A 89 12.43 -2.21 6.22
C SER A 89 11.83 -1.88 7.57
N SER A 90 11.99 -0.64 8.04
CA SER A 90 11.26 -0.18 9.21
C SER A 90 9.80 -0.60 9.02
N PRO A 91 9.14 -1.17 10.04
CA PRO A 91 7.76 -1.58 9.91
C PRO A 91 6.97 -0.37 9.42
N CYS A 92 6.15 -0.60 8.40
CA CYS A 92 5.46 0.43 7.63
C CYS A 92 4.27 1.00 8.40
N SER A 93 4.51 1.45 9.62
CA SER A 93 3.48 1.87 10.56
C SER A 93 3.33 3.38 10.55
N THR A 94 2.15 3.86 10.15
CA THR A 94 1.81 5.29 10.18
C THR A 94 0.36 5.48 10.60
N THR A 95 0.12 6.53 11.38
CA THR A 95 -1.20 6.86 11.92
C THR A 95 -1.49 8.32 11.71
N TYR A 96 -2.61 8.60 11.05
CA TYR A 96 -3.26 9.90 11.13
C TYR A 96 -4.24 9.88 12.29
N SER A 97 -4.20 10.89 13.16
CA SER A 97 -5.18 11.07 14.23
C SER A 97 -5.33 12.56 14.51
N GLN A 98 -6.56 13.07 14.39
CA GLN A 98 -6.87 14.49 14.58
C GLN A 98 -8.24 14.66 15.23
N THR A 99 -8.39 15.73 15.99
CA THR A 99 -9.69 16.16 16.54
C THR A 99 -10.40 17.05 15.54
N PHE A 100 -11.67 16.75 15.30
CA PHE A 100 -12.57 17.45 14.43
C PHE A 100 -13.69 18.08 15.26
N THR A 101 -13.89 19.38 15.10
CA THR A 101 -14.87 20.15 15.87
C THR A 101 -16.13 20.38 15.03
N SER A 102 -17.30 20.15 15.63
CA SER A 102 -18.58 20.39 14.97
C SER A 102 -18.70 21.86 14.51
N GLY A 103 -19.21 22.08 13.30
CA GLY A 103 -19.39 23.41 12.71
C GLY A 103 -18.11 24.12 12.25
N VAL A 104 -16.93 23.48 12.37
CA VAL A 104 -15.64 24.08 12.01
C VAL A 104 -15.08 23.47 10.72
N THR A 105 -14.65 24.32 9.79
CA THR A 105 -13.91 23.90 8.59
C THR A 105 -12.48 23.47 8.94
N THR A 106 -12.04 22.36 8.36
CA THR A 106 -10.87 21.58 8.82
C THR A 106 -9.54 21.98 8.18
N THR A 107 -9.14 23.24 8.30
CA THR A 107 -7.89 23.74 7.67
C THR A 107 -6.65 23.02 8.21
N THR A 108 -6.48 22.96 9.53
CA THR A 108 -5.32 22.30 10.18
C THR A 108 -5.31 20.80 9.92
N GLN A 109 -6.48 20.16 10.04
CA GLN A 109 -6.63 18.72 9.83
C GLN A 109 -6.37 18.35 8.38
N CYS A 110 -6.72 19.20 7.42
CA CYS A 110 -6.38 19.03 6.01
C CYS A 110 -4.86 19.07 5.78
N THR A 111 -4.15 20.05 6.33
CA THR A 111 -2.68 20.12 6.21
C THR A 111 -2.02 18.85 6.76
N ALA A 112 -2.46 18.40 7.94
CA ALA A 112 -1.98 17.14 8.52
C ALA A 112 -2.33 15.92 7.66
N TRP A 113 -3.51 15.91 7.02
CA TRP A 113 -3.96 14.83 6.15
C TRP A 113 -3.12 14.73 4.87
N VAL A 114 -2.78 15.86 4.26
CA VAL A 114 -1.88 15.91 3.10
C VAL A 114 -0.48 15.41 3.47
N ALA A 115 0.05 15.83 4.62
CA ALA A 115 1.34 15.32 5.10
C ALA A 115 1.30 13.79 5.34
N PHE A 116 0.23 13.30 5.98
CA PHE A 116 0.03 11.87 6.21
C PHE A 116 -0.07 11.07 4.91
N THR A 117 -0.92 11.47 3.97
CA THR A 117 -1.09 10.76 2.70
C THR A 117 0.21 10.74 1.88
N ASN A 118 1.00 11.82 1.91
CA ASN A 118 2.34 11.86 1.32
C ASN A 118 3.37 10.97 2.02
N SER A 119 3.17 10.64 3.29
CA SER A 119 4.04 9.72 4.06
C SER A 119 3.81 8.25 3.72
N LEU A 120 2.75 7.92 2.99
CA LEU A 120 2.41 6.54 2.61
C LEU A 120 3.33 6.03 1.49
N THR A 121 4.62 5.81 1.77
CA THR A 121 5.67 5.48 0.79
C THR A 121 6.02 4.00 0.73
N CYS A 122 5.44 3.17 1.60
CA CYS A 122 5.84 1.77 1.67
C CYS A 122 5.45 0.96 0.43
N SER A 123 6.29 -0.02 0.12
CA SER A 123 6.04 -0.98 -0.95
C SER A 123 4.82 -1.86 -0.66
N SER A 124 4.58 -2.17 0.61
CA SER A 124 3.44 -2.95 1.06
C SER A 124 3.00 -2.52 2.46
N TYR A 125 1.69 -2.63 2.68
CA TYR A 125 1.04 -2.58 3.99
C TYR A 125 0.24 -3.87 4.18
N SER A 126 0.03 -4.27 5.41
CA SER A 126 -0.67 -5.49 5.83
C SER A 126 -2.02 -5.22 6.50
N LEU A 127 -2.17 -4.09 7.19
CA LEU A 127 -3.38 -3.69 7.90
C LEU A 127 -3.73 -2.24 7.61
N MET A 128 -5.02 -1.96 7.43
CA MET A 128 -5.61 -0.62 7.51
C MET A 128 -6.70 -0.64 8.58
N ARG A 129 -6.75 0.39 9.44
CA ARG A 129 -7.82 0.56 10.43
C ARG A 129 -8.35 1.99 10.47
N ILE A 130 -9.66 2.16 10.37
CA ILE A 130 -10.35 3.44 10.58
C ILE A 130 -11.15 3.36 11.89
N TYR A 131 -10.94 4.32 12.79
CA TYR A 131 -11.50 4.32 14.14
C TYR A 131 -11.55 5.74 14.71
N GLY A 132 -12.26 5.95 15.81
CA GLY A 132 -12.40 7.29 16.41
C GLY A 132 -12.78 7.26 17.88
N SER A 133 -12.94 8.43 18.49
CA SER A 133 -13.34 8.50 19.91
C SER A 133 -14.75 7.97 20.18
N ASN A 134 -15.62 7.98 19.16
CA ASN A 134 -16.98 7.44 19.24
C ASN A 134 -17.05 5.92 18.98
N ASP A 135 -16.01 5.36 18.36
CA ASP A 135 -15.82 3.93 18.17
C ASP A 135 -14.32 3.62 18.17
N PRO A 136 -13.75 3.33 19.35
CA PRO A 136 -12.31 3.12 19.50
C PRO A 136 -11.82 1.78 18.93
N VAL A 137 -12.73 0.84 18.69
CA VAL A 137 -12.41 -0.45 18.03
C VAL A 137 -12.22 -0.20 16.54
N GLY A 138 -13.21 0.45 15.92
CA GLY A 138 -13.23 0.74 14.51
C GLY A 138 -13.42 -0.50 13.63
N ILE A 139 -13.03 -0.36 12.36
CA ILE A 139 -13.09 -1.44 11.37
C ILE A 139 -11.76 -1.56 10.62
N THR A 140 -11.45 -2.77 10.20
CA THR A 140 -10.15 -3.13 9.63
C THR A 140 -10.25 -3.76 8.24
N VAL A 141 -9.16 -3.63 7.49
CA VAL A 141 -8.85 -4.42 6.31
C VAL A 141 -7.46 -5.01 6.53
N ASP A 142 -7.31 -6.34 6.43
CA ASP A 142 -6.06 -7.05 6.72
C ASP A 142 -5.47 -7.78 5.49
N SER A 143 -5.98 -7.45 4.29
CA SER A 143 -5.47 -8.00 3.03
C SER A 143 -4.37 -7.10 2.48
N SER A 144 -3.12 -7.57 2.49
CA SER A 144 -1.97 -6.73 2.12
C SER A 144 -2.09 -6.06 0.75
N SER A 145 -2.59 -6.76 -0.27
CA SER A 145 -2.80 -6.17 -1.60
C SER A 145 -3.86 -5.08 -1.61
N VAL A 146 -4.95 -5.26 -0.86
CA VAL A 146 -6.06 -4.29 -0.74
C VAL A 146 -5.63 -3.07 0.07
N VAL A 147 -4.99 -3.28 1.22
CA VAL A 147 -4.47 -2.22 2.09
C VAL A 147 -3.45 -1.36 1.32
N THR A 148 -2.52 -2.00 0.60
CA THR A 148 -1.55 -1.30 -0.24
C THR A 148 -2.24 -0.50 -1.34
N ALA A 149 -3.29 -1.04 -1.97
CA ALA A 149 -4.08 -0.29 -2.96
C ALA A 149 -4.77 0.94 -2.36
N PHE A 150 -5.30 0.86 -1.13
CA PHE A 150 -5.84 2.03 -0.42
C PHE A 150 -4.77 3.07 -0.12
N ALA A 151 -3.61 2.66 0.39
CA ALA A 151 -2.52 3.58 0.70
C ALA A 151 -2.04 4.35 -0.54
N GLN A 152 -1.82 3.65 -1.65
CA GLN A 152 -1.42 4.26 -2.92
C GLN A 152 -2.51 5.17 -3.49
N SER A 153 -3.78 4.76 -3.38
CA SER A 153 -4.91 5.57 -3.86
C SER A 153 -5.07 6.85 -3.04
N LEU A 154 -4.87 6.81 -1.73
CA LEU A 154 -4.85 7.99 -0.88
C LEU A 154 -3.68 8.92 -1.24
N ARG A 155 -2.48 8.37 -1.38
CA ARG A 155 -1.26 9.12 -1.73
C ARG A 155 -1.40 9.87 -3.04
N TYR A 156 -1.87 9.19 -4.08
CA TYR A 156 -1.96 9.73 -5.44
C TYR A 156 -3.33 10.31 -5.78
N ASN A 157 -4.24 10.34 -4.81
CA ASN A 157 -5.61 10.82 -4.96
C ASN A 157 -6.39 10.10 -6.08
N PHE A 158 -6.16 8.79 -6.22
CA PHE A 158 -6.87 7.94 -7.17
C PHE A 158 -8.17 7.39 -6.59
N THR A 159 -9.10 7.05 -7.48
CA THR A 159 -10.32 6.35 -7.07
C THR A 159 -10.08 4.85 -7.00
N PHE A 160 -10.38 4.25 -5.85
CA PHE A 160 -10.37 2.81 -5.65
C PHE A 160 -11.54 2.40 -4.76
N GLY A 161 -12.11 1.22 -5.00
CA GLY A 161 -13.22 0.73 -4.19
C GLY A 161 -13.38 -0.78 -4.31
N ILE A 162 -13.78 -1.40 -3.22
CA ILE A 162 -13.91 -2.85 -3.08
C ILE A 162 -14.91 -3.20 -1.99
N SER A 163 -15.60 -4.34 -2.14
CA SER A 163 -16.34 -4.95 -1.04
C SER A 163 -15.43 -5.91 -0.28
N TYR A 164 -15.26 -5.69 1.02
CA TYR A 164 -14.38 -6.49 1.88
C TYR A 164 -15.06 -6.68 3.24
N ASN A 165 -15.14 -7.92 3.72
CA ASN A 165 -15.89 -8.32 4.92
C ASN A 165 -17.34 -7.79 4.97
N GLY A 166 -18.03 -7.79 3.82
CA GLY A 166 -19.41 -7.29 3.71
C GLY A 166 -19.55 -5.77 3.72
N ILE A 167 -18.45 -5.02 3.83
CA ILE A 167 -18.41 -3.56 3.86
C ILE A 167 -17.90 -3.04 2.52
N THR A 168 -18.52 -1.99 1.99
CA THR A 168 -18.07 -1.37 0.73
C THR A 168 -17.14 -0.21 1.02
N TRP A 169 -15.86 -0.44 0.81
CA TRP A 169 -14.82 0.55 0.99
C TRP A 169 -14.57 1.33 -0.29
N ARG A 170 -14.32 2.63 -0.13
CA ARG A 170 -14.04 3.55 -1.22
C ARG A 170 -13.00 4.56 -0.77
N VAL A 171 -12.14 4.92 -1.70
CA VAL A 171 -11.22 6.05 -1.61
C VAL A 171 -11.27 6.82 -2.91
N GLY A 172 -11.13 8.13 -2.86
CA GLY A 172 -11.02 8.96 -4.05
C GLY A 172 -10.99 10.45 -3.75
N PRO A 173 -10.89 11.29 -4.79
CA PRO A 173 -10.80 12.72 -4.64
C PRO A 173 -12.07 13.31 -4.04
N CYS A 174 -11.90 14.18 -3.04
CA CYS A 174 -12.98 14.97 -2.47
C CYS A 174 -12.51 16.33 -1.92
N GLY A 175 -13.05 17.42 -2.48
CA GLY A 175 -12.57 18.76 -2.18
C GLY A 175 -11.11 18.92 -2.63
N ASN A 176 -10.24 19.37 -1.71
CA ASN A 176 -8.82 19.61 -2.00
C ASN A 176 -7.90 18.42 -1.65
N GLY A 177 -8.45 17.25 -1.30
CA GLY A 177 -7.66 16.07 -0.94
C GLY A 177 -8.42 14.77 -1.18
N GLY A 178 -7.92 13.67 -0.61
CA GLY A 178 -8.58 12.37 -0.67
C GLY A 178 -9.62 12.18 0.43
N GLU A 179 -10.67 11.44 0.12
CA GLU A 179 -11.64 10.87 1.05
C GLU A 179 -11.42 9.36 1.14
N ILE A 180 -11.60 8.80 2.33
CA ILE A 180 -11.77 7.36 2.53
C ILE A 180 -13.08 7.12 3.29
N GLY A 181 -13.84 6.11 2.88
CA GLY A 181 -15.05 5.71 3.57
C GLY A 181 -15.35 4.23 3.39
N ALA A 182 -16.06 3.68 4.36
CA ALA A 182 -16.53 2.29 4.36
C ALA A 182 -18.04 2.18 4.09
N THR A 183 -18.68 3.30 3.79
CA THR A 183 -20.12 3.45 3.62
C THR A 183 -20.44 4.61 2.69
N GLY A 184 -21.53 4.50 1.91
CA GLY A 184 -22.01 5.60 1.06
C GLY A 184 -21.13 5.92 -0.15
N SER A 185 -21.42 7.06 -0.78
CA SER A 185 -20.69 7.56 -1.96
C SER A 185 -19.64 8.59 -1.56
N LEU A 186 -18.55 8.66 -2.32
CA LEU A 186 -17.53 9.71 -2.15
C LEU A 186 -18.16 11.10 -2.26
N CYS A 187 -17.71 12.04 -1.43
CA CYS A 187 -18.21 13.42 -1.35
C CYS A 187 -19.70 13.59 -1.01
N ALA A 188 -20.39 12.55 -0.56
CA ALA A 188 -21.78 12.64 -0.19
C ALA A 188 -21.97 12.63 1.33
N CYS A 189 -23.00 13.31 1.82
CA CYS A 189 -23.47 13.09 3.18
C CYS A 189 -24.05 11.68 3.32
N GLY A 190 -23.87 11.08 4.47
CA GLY A 190 -24.35 9.75 4.81
C GLY A 190 -24.11 9.46 6.27
N SER A 191 -23.83 8.20 6.57
CA SER A 191 -23.49 7.73 7.91
C SER A 191 -22.51 6.59 7.83
N GLY A 192 -21.72 6.37 8.88
CA GLY A 192 -20.79 5.25 8.99
C GLY A 192 -19.37 5.72 9.21
N TYR A 193 -18.40 5.07 8.56
CA TYR A 193 -16.97 5.41 8.66
C TYR A 193 -16.57 6.18 7.42
N THR A 194 -16.25 7.45 7.57
CA THR A 194 -15.83 8.33 6.47
C THR A 194 -14.92 9.40 7.03
N MET A 195 -13.80 9.67 6.35
CA MET A 195 -12.88 10.75 6.65
C MET A 195 -12.62 11.54 5.37
N ARG A 196 -12.89 12.85 5.42
CA ARG A 196 -12.63 13.81 4.34
C ARG A 196 -12.03 15.10 4.91
N PRO A 197 -10.82 15.07 5.49
CA PRO A 197 -10.27 16.21 6.23
C PRO A 197 -10.02 17.46 5.36
N CYS A 198 -9.93 17.31 4.04
CA CYS A 198 -9.72 18.40 3.09
C CYS A 198 -11.01 18.84 2.38
N TYR A 199 -12.18 18.54 2.95
CA TYR A 199 -13.44 19.06 2.44
C TYR A 199 -13.58 20.56 2.76
N THR A 200 -14.13 21.35 1.83
CA THR A 200 -14.18 22.82 1.93
C THR A 200 -15.28 23.33 2.86
N SER A 201 -15.96 22.44 3.58
CA SER A 201 -17.02 22.78 4.55
C SER A 201 -16.86 21.96 5.83
N PRO A 202 -17.61 22.25 6.91
CA PRO A 202 -17.57 21.49 8.16
C PRO A 202 -18.02 20.02 8.08
N ASN A 203 -18.31 19.51 6.88
CA ASN A 203 -18.71 18.13 6.64
C ASN A 203 -17.48 17.26 6.42
N TRP A 204 -16.69 17.07 7.48
CA TRP A 204 -15.37 16.42 7.42
C TRP A 204 -15.41 14.89 7.51
N GLY A 205 -16.58 14.29 7.67
CA GLY A 205 -16.75 12.84 7.80
C GLY A 205 -17.54 12.44 9.04
N GLY A 206 -17.52 11.15 9.35
CA GLY A 206 -18.17 10.58 10.53
C GLY A 206 -17.57 9.23 10.84
N ILE A 207 -17.39 8.90 12.11
CA ILE A 207 -17.04 7.56 12.57
C ILE A 207 -18.17 7.14 13.51
N VAL A 208 -19.14 6.55 12.82
CA VAL A 208 -20.44 5.97 13.20
C VAL A 208 -21.44 6.93 13.83
N GLY A 209 -21.65 8.03 13.11
CA GLY A 209 -22.83 8.92 13.16
C GLY A 209 -23.07 9.49 11.76
N THR A 210 -23.74 10.64 11.64
CA THR A 210 -23.84 11.38 10.38
C THR A 210 -22.45 11.85 9.91
N THR A 211 -22.20 11.87 8.61
CA THR A 211 -20.93 12.37 8.04
C THR A 211 -20.94 13.88 7.74
N CYS A 212 -22.10 14.51 7.91
CA CYS A 212 -22.33 15.94 7.76
C CYS A 212 -22.91 16.49 9.06
N ASN A 213 -22.46 17.69 9.44
CA ASN A 213 -22.72 18.29 10.76
C ASN A 213 -22.41 17.31 11.91
N ALA A 214 -21.36 16.51 11.77
CA ALA A 214 -20.99 15.51 12.74
C ALA A 214 -20.62 16.14 14.09
N ALA A 215 -20.90 15.43 15.18
CA ALA A 215 -20.47 15.83 16.51
C ALA A 215 -18.94 15.84 16.63
N THR A 216 -18.41 16.71 17.50
CA THR A 216 -16.97 16.80 17.78
C THR A 216 -16.42 15.44 18.20
N GLN A 217 -15.35 15.00 17.55
CA GLN A 217 -14.71 13.71 17.84
C GLN A 217 -13.26 13.68 17.33
N THR A 218 -12.47 12.73 17.82
CA THR A 218 -11.18 12.40 17.23
C THR A 218 -11.37 11.27 16.23
N MET A 219 -10.85 11.41 15.02
CA MET A 219 -10.86 10.37 13.99
C MET A 219 -9.44 9.97 13.63
N SER A 220 -9.24 8.68 13.41
CA SER A 220 -7.93 8.11 13.16
C SER A 220 -7.96 7.10 12.01
N LEU A 221 -6.87 7.07 11.25
CA LEU A 221 -6.60 6.12 10.19
C LEU A 221 -5.18 5.59 10.35
N HIS A 222 -5.06 4.27 10.45
CA HIS A 222 -3.80 3.58 10.69
C HIS A 222 -3.47 2.65 9.53
N PHE A 223 -2.20 2.59 9.16
CA PHE A 223 -1.61 1.60 8.25
C PHE A 223 -0.38 0.97 8.91
N GLU A 224 -0.20 -0.35 8.74
CA GLU A 224 1.03 -1.10 9.11
C GLU A 224 1.34 -2.24 8.14
#